data_AF-A0AAD4S1I3-F1
#
_entry.id   AF-A0AAD4S1I3-F1
#
_cell.length_a   1.000
_cell.length_b   1.000
_cell.length_c   1.000
_cell.angle_alpha   90.00
_cell.angle_beta   90.00
_cell.angle_gamma   90.00
#
_symmetry.space_group_name_H-M   'P 1'
#
loop_
_entity.id
_entity.type
_entity.pdbx_description
1 polymer ?
#
loop_
_entity_poly.entity_id
_entity_poly.type
_entity_poly.pdbx_seq_one_letter_code
_entity_poly.pdbx_strand_id
1 'polypeptide(L)'
;MMIGLSDIYKVVVAMTPLYVALVLGYGSVKWWKIFTKEQCDAINKFVCYFTLPLFTFEFSSHVDPFEWNYKFIAADGISKVIIVIVLVAWAKGSSNGCYTWLITSFSLSTLTNSLVVGVPMLRAMYGDRGVNLVVQSSVFQGIVWLSILLFVLEFRKANDSSSVDVESHMVKDLEGNDKMVSVTTITRPSFWSMMKIVWVKLIVNPNVYASVIGIIWAFISNRWHVEMPAIIDGSVLIMSKAGIGSAMFSMGLFTAQQEKLLACGTSLTLFGVVLKFIAGPAAMAIGCIAVGLHGDVLRVAIIQAALPQSITSFIYAKEYGLHADVLSTAVIFGMIISLPVLIVYFIALGFLN
;
A
#
# COMPACT_ATOMS: atom_id res chain seq x y z
N MET A 1 30.14 -8.09 1.13
CA MET A 1 30.38 -7.56 2.50
C MET A 1 29.61 -8.44 3.46
N MET A 2 30.26 -9.12 4.39
CA MET A 2 29.54 -9.94 5.38
C MET A 2 28.83 -9.01 6.36
N ILE A 3 27.50 -9.09 6.41
CA ILE A 3 26.67 -8.31 7.34
C ILE A 3 27.04 -8.72 8.76
N GLY A 4 27.51 -7.77 9.56
CA GLY A 4 27.93 -8.00 10.94
C GLY A 4 26.78 -7.80 11.94
N LEU A 5 26.99 -8.27 13.18
CA LEU A 5 26.11 -7.95 14.32
C LEU A 5 25.92 -6.44 14.52
N SER A 6 26.95 -5.64 14.21
CA SER A 6 26.87 -4.18 14.25
C SER A 6 25.85 -3.62 13.25
N ASP A 7 25.68 -4.23 12.08
CA ASP A 7 24.74 -3.73 11.07
C ASP A 7 23.31 -4.13 11.43
N ILE A 8 23.11 -5.34 11.97
CA ILE A 8 21.84 -5.77 12.54
C ILE A 8 21.45 -4.82 13.69
N TYR A 9 22.40 -4.47 14.57
CA TYR A 9 22.15 -3.54 15.66
C TYR A 9 21.70 -2.16 15.17
N LYS A 10 22.31 -1.60 14.11
CA LYS A 10 21.85 -0.34 13.49
C LYS A 10 20.39 -0.42 13.02
N VAL A 11 20.00 -1.54 12.40
CA VAL A 11 18.62 -1.77 11.96
C VAL A 11 17.67 -1.82 13.16
N VAL A 12 18.01 -2.57 14.20
CA VAL A 12 17.20 -2.66 15.42
C VAL A 12 17.04 -1.28 16.05
N VAL A 13 18.13 -0.52 16.21
CA VAL A 13 18.12 0.84 16.76
C VAL A 13 17.23 1.78 15.94
N ALA A 14 17.26 1.70 14.61
CA ALA A 14 16.41 2.52 13.76
C ALA A 14 14.92 2.14 13.86
N MET A 15 14.62 0.86 14.09
CA MET A 15 13.26 0.34 14.11
C MET A 15 12.59 0.38 15.49
N THR A 16 13.34 0.24 16.58
CA THR A 16 12.79 0.22 17.95
C THR A 16 11.90 1.43 18.25
N PRO A 17 12.28 2.68 17.93
CA PRO A 17 11.41 3.85 18.20
C PRO A 17 10.04 3.77 17.51
N LEU A 18 9.98 3.21 16.29
CA LEU A 18 8.72 3.03 15.56
C LEU A 18 7.80 2.05 16.30
N TYR A 19 8.35 0.93 16.76
CA TYR A 19 7.57 -0.06 17.52
C TYR A 19 7.18 0.45 18.92
N VAL A 20 8.01 1.28 19.56
CA VAL A 20 7.64 1.95 20.82
C VAL A 20 6.41 2.84 20.59
N ALA A 21 6.40 3.66 19.53
CA ALA A 21 5.23 4.49 19.20
C ALA A 21 3.97 3.65 18.93
N LEU A 22 4.12 2.52 18.22
CA LEU A 22 3.02 1.57 17.98
C LEU A 22 2.48 0.98 19.29
N VAL A 23 3.35 0.52 20.19
CA VAL A 23 2.95 -0.04 21.50
C VAL A 23 2.28 1.02 22.37
N LEU A 24 2.77 2.26 22.36
CA LEU A 24 2.12 3.38 23.06
C LEU A 24 0.72 3.65 22.51
N GLY A 25 0.55 3.65 21.18
CA GLY A 25 -0.75 3.76 20.52
C GLY A 25 -1.69 2.65 20.96
N TYR A 26 -1.23 1.40 20.90
CA TYR A 26 -2.02 0.23 21.33
C TYR A 26 -2.41 0.30 22.82
N GLY A 27 -1.44 0.57 23.70
CA GLY A 27 -1.62 0.66 25.14
C GLY A 27 -2.56 1.79 25.56
N SER A 28 -2.54 2.93 24.84
CA SER A 28 -3.41 4.07 25.11
C SER A 28 -4.89 3.75 25.02
N VAL A 29 -5.28 2.79 24.18
CA VAL A 29 -6.67 2.35 24.03
C VAL A 29 -6.92 1.11 24.88
N LYS A 30 -6.06 0.09 24.80
CA LYS A 30 -6.35 -1.23 25.37
C LYS A 30 -6.05 -1.32 26.86
N TRP A 31 -4.99 -0.69 27.34
CA TRP A 31 -4.51 -0.81 28.71
C TRP A 31 -4.87 0.41 29.55
N TRP A 32 -4.58 1.61 29.04
CA TRP A 32 -4.80 2.86 29.77
C TRP A 32 -6.17 3.48 29.52
N LYS A 33 -6.88 3.06 28.46
CA LYS A 33 -8.22 3.55 28.09
C LYS A 33 -8.31 5.09 28.03
N ILE A 34 -7.24 5.73 27.57
CA ILE A 34 -7.11 7.19 27.43
C ILE A 34 -8.02 7.70 26.31
N PHE A 35 -8.06 6.99 25.18
CA PHE A 35 -8.79 7.43 23.99
C PHE A 35 -10.06 6.62 23.75
N THR A 36 -11.15 7.33 23.44
CA THR A 36 -12.38 6.74 22.90
C THR A 36 -12.24 6.43 21.41
N LYS A 37 -13.18 5.67 20.84
CA LYS A 37 -13.20 5.34 19.41
C LYS A 37 -13.25 6.60 18.53
N GLU A 38 -14.08 7.57 18.90
CA GLU A 38 -14.22 8.85 18.18
C GLU A 38 -12.92 9.68 18.23
N GLN A 39 -12.24 9.69 19.37
CA GLN A 39 -10.95 10.38 19.52
C GLN A 39 -9.85 9.71 18.68
N CYS A 40 -9.84 8.38 18.63
CA CYS A 40 -8.93 7.65 17.74
C CYS A 40 -9.20 7.99 16.27
N ASP A 41 -10.47 8.08 15.86
CA ASP A 41 -10.84 8.46 14.50
C ASP A 41 -10.39 9.90 14.18
N ALA A 42 -10.48 10.81 15.15
CA ALA A 42 -9.96 12.17 15.02
C ALA A 42 -8.42 12.21 14.87
N ILE A 43 -7.69 11.43 15.67
CA ILE A 43 -6.24 11.28 15.56
C ILE A 43 -5.86 10.70 14.19
N ASN A 44 -6.56 9.65 13.74
CA ASN A 44 -6.33 9.04 12.44
C ASN A 44 -6.56 10.04 11.29
N LYS A 45 -7.61 10.86 11.36
CA LYS A 45 -7.84 11.94 10.39
C LYS A 45 -6.71 12.97 10.43
N PHE A 46 -6.28 13.42 11.61
CA PHE A 46 -5.14 14.32 11.73
C PHE A 46 -3.89 13.74 11.05
N VAL A 47 -3.60 12.46 11.31
CA VAL A 47 -2.45 11.77 10.74
C VAL A 47 -2.56 11.69 9.21
N CYS A 48 -3.71 11.25 8.69
CA CYS A 48 -3.95 11.05 7.27
C CYS A 48 -4.03 12.35 6.45
N TYR A 49 -4.52 13.46 7.01
CA TYR A 49 -4.72 14.71 6.27
C TYR A 49 -3.57 15.71 6.44
N PHE A 50 -2.77 15.60 7.52
CA PHE A 50 -1.70 16.57 7.79
C PHE A 50 -0.33 15.90 7.86
N THR A 51 -0.10 15.03 8.84
CA THR A 51 1.26 14.55 9.10
C THR A 51 1.80 13.62 8.01
N LEU A 52 1.01 12.66 7.53
CA LEU A 52 1.44 11.72 6.48
C LEU A 52 1.62 12.37 5.11
N PRO A 53 0.72 13.27 4.67
CA PRO A 53 0.93 14.02 3.43
C PRO A 53 2.18 14.87 3.48
N LEU A 54 2.40 15.64 4.55
CA LEU A 54 3.59 16.49 4.66
C LEU A 54 4.87 15.68 4.80
N PHE A 55 4.81 14.52 5.48
CA PHE A 55 5.88 13.53 5.49
C PHE A 55 6.19 13.01 4.08
N THR A 56 5.15 12.63 3.33
CA THR A 56 5.32 12.14 1.95
C THR A 56 5.87 13.22 1.02
N PHE A 57 5.40 14.45 1.17
CA PHE A 57 5.89 15.61 0.43
C PHE A 57 7.37 15.86 0.72
N GLU A 58 7.76 15.90 2.00
CA GLU A 58 9.15 16.14 2.41
C GLU A 58 10.11 15.10 1.83
N PHE A 59 9.76 13.82 1.85
CA PHE A 59 10.58 12.81 1.19
C PHE A 59 10.60 12.99 -0.33
N SER A 60 9.45 13.22 -0.95
CA SER A 60 9.33 13.32 -2.41
C SER A 60 10.02 14.56 -2.99
N SER A 61 10.05 15.66 -2.24
CA SER A 61 10.62 16.95 -2.66
C SER A 61 12.15 16.99 -2.64
N HIS A 62 12.78 16.09 -1.86
CA HIS A 62 14.23 16.03 -1.67
C HIS A 62 14.92 14.93 -2.49
N VAL A 63 14.19 14.17 -3.30
CA VAL A 63 14.79 13.21 -4.23
C VAL A 63 15.21 13.91 -5.51
N ASP A 64 16.21 13.39 -6.21
CA ASP A 64 16.49 13.73 -7.60
C ASP A 64 15.77 12.77 -8.56
N PRO A 65 14.69 13.19 -9.26
CA PRO A 65 14.00 12.36 -10.23
C PRO A 65 14.84 12.01 -11.47
N PHE A 66 15.90 12.76 -11.76
CA PHE A 66 16.77 12.53 -12.92
C PHE A 66 17.75 11.37 -12.68
N GLU A 67 18.06 11.05 -11.42
CA GLU A 67 18.91 9.91 -11.04
C GLU A 67 18.11 8.63 -10.75
N TRP A 68 16.80 8.62 -11.03
CA TRP A 68 15.95 7.47 -10.76
C TRP A 68 16.37 6.23 -11.54
N ASN A 69 16.34 5.09 -10.83
CA ASN A 69 16.70 3.83 -11.44
C ASN A 69 15.53 3.25 -12.24
N TYR A 70 15.53 3.41 -13.56
CA TYR A 70 14.45 2.91 -14.43
C TYR A 70 14.36 1.37 -14.44
N LYS A 71 15.48 0.66 -14.28
CA LYS A 71 15.47 -0.81 -14.17
C LYS A 71 14.72 -1.25 -12.90
N PHE A 72 14.85 -0.51 -11.81
CA PHE A 72 14.11 -0.76 -10.58
C PHE A 72 12.59 -0.56 -10.76
N ILE A 73 12.16 0.49 -11.46
CA ILE A 73 10.73 0.68 -11.80
C ILE A 73 10.24 -0.45 -12.73
N ALA A 74 11.04 -0.83 -13.73
CA ALA A 74 10.70 -1.92 -14.63
C ALA A 74 10.58 -3.26 -13.89
N ALA A 75 11.51 -3.56 -12.96
CA ALA A 75 11.46 -4.75 -12.11
C ALA A 75 10.19 -4.78 -11.26
N ASP A 76 9.83 -3.64 -10.65
CA ASP A 76 8.60 -3.52 -9.88
C ASP A 76 7.35 -3.77 -10.74
N GLY A 77 7.30 -3.23 -11.95
CA GLY A 77 6.22 -3.50 -12.90
C GLY A 77 6.14 -4.96 -13.33
N ILE A 78 7.27 -5.58 -13.66
CA ILE A 78 7.35 -7.01 -14.01
C ILE A 78 6.89 -7.87 -12.84
N SER A 79 7.30 -7.56 -11.61
CA SER A 79 6.90 -8.31 -10.42
C SER A 79 5.38 -8.34 -10.25
N LYS A 80 4.71 -7.22 -10.51
CA LYS A 80 3.25 -7.10 -10.42
C LYS A 80 2.54 -7.85 -11.54
N VAL A 81 3.08 -7.82 -12.76
CA VAL A 81 2.58 -8.63 -13.88
C VAL A 81 2.70 -10.12 -13.56
N ILE A 82 3.83 -10.56 -13.02
CA ILE A 82 4.03 -11.96 -12.58
C ILE A 82 2.98 -12.35 -11.53
N ILE A 83 2.80 -11.51 -10.50
CA ILE A 83 1.79 -11.75 -9.46
C ILE A 83 0.40 -11.89 -10.08
N VAL A 84 0.01 -10.99 -10.99
CA VAL A 84 -1.30 -11.06 -11.67
C VAL A 84 -1.45 -12.35 -12.47
N ILE A 85 -0.43 -12.74 -13.25
CA ILE A 85 -0.47 -13.98 -14.05
C ILE A 85 -0.63 -15.21 -13.15
N VAL A 86 0.16 -15.31 -12.07
CA VAL A 86 0.11 -16.43 -11.12
C VAL A 86 -1.25 -16.48 -10.42
N LEU A 87 -1.77 -15.33 -9.99
CA LEU A 87 -3.07 -15.27 -9.33
C LEU A 87 -4.20 -15.65 -10.30
N VAL A 88 -4.18 -15.18 -11.55
CA VAL A 88 -5.18 -15.56 -12.57
C VAL A 88 -5.12 -17.05 -12.89
N ALA A 89 -3.92 -17.63 -13.01
CA ALA A 89 -3.74 -19.06 -13.22
C ALA A 89 -4.30 -19.86 -12.02
N TRP A 90 -4.02 -19.41 -10.80
CA TRP A 90 -4.58 -20.00 -9.58
C TRP A 90 -6.11 -19.91 -9.54
N ALA A 91 -6.68 -18.76 -9.93
CA ALA A 91 -8.13 -18.59 -9.94
C ALA A 91 -8.83 -19.46 -10.99
N LYS A 92 -8.19 -19.71 -12.14
CA LYS A 92 -8.70 -20.64 -13.17
C LYS A 92 -8.60 -22.11 -12.76
N GLY A 93 -7.59 -22.48 -11.97
CA GLY A 93 -7.32 -23.86 -11.57
C GLY A 93 -7.94 -24.30 -10.24
N SER A 94 -8.48 -23.37 -9.45
CA SER A 94 -9.01 -23.63 -8.10
C SER A 94 -10.51 -23.41 -8.03
N SER A 95 -11.24 -24.34 -7.40
CA SER A 95 -12.68 -24.18 -7.12
C SER A 95 -12.99 -22.99 -6.20
N ASN A 96 -11.99 -22.45 -5.51
CA ASN A 96 -12.11 -21.35 -4.55
C ASN A 96 -11.68 -19.99 -5.14
N GLY A 97 -11.25 -19.95 -6.40
CA GLY A 97 -10.68 -18.79 -7.07
C GLY A 97 -11.72 -17.77 -7.55
N CYS A 98 -12.27 -16.96 -6.63
CA CYS A 98 -13.16 -15.86 -7.01
C CYS A 98 -12.37 -14.59 -7.40
N TYR A 99 -12.92 -13.76 -8.30
CA TYR A 99 -12.37 -12.45 -8.68
C TYR A 99 -12.05 -11.57 -7.45
N THR A 100 -12.86 -11.68 -6.40
CA THR A 100 -12.66 -11.02 -5.11
C THR A 100 -11.34 -11.45 -4.43
N TRP A 101 -10.99 -12.74 -4.48
CA TRP A 101 -9.73 -13.24 -3.92
C TRP A 101 -8.50 -12.83 -4.74
N LEU A 102 -8.64 -12.60 -6.05
CA LEU A 102 -7.55 -12.04 -6.87
C LEU A 102 -7.15 -10.65 -6.36
N ILE A 103 -8.12 -9.76 -6.15
CA ILE A 103 -7.85 -8.39 -5.71
C ILE A 103 -7.27 -8.39 -4.28
N THR A 104 -7.82 -9.21 -3.38
CA THR A 104 -7.28 -9.33 -2.01
C THR A 104 -5.85 -9.87 -2.02
N SER A 105 -5.58 -10.92 -2.79
CA SER A 105 -4.24 -11.53 -2.86
C SER A 105 -3.21 -10.61 -3.53
N PHE A 106 -3.63 -9.86 -4.55
CA PHE A 106 -2.80 -8.82 -5.17
C PHE A 106 -2.49 -7.70 -4.17
N SER A 107 -3.50 -7.22 -3.45
CA SER A 107 -3.33 -6.20 -2.41
C SER A 107 -2.37 -6.66 -1.31
N LEU A 108 -2.51 -7.90 -0.83
CA LEU A 108 -1.64 -8.51 0.18
C LEU A 108 -0.19 -8.64 -0.29
N SER A 109 0.04 -8.97 -1.55
CA SER A 109 1.41 -9.14 -2.07
C SER A 109 2.10 -7.83 -2.45
N THR A 110 1.35 -6.78 -2.81
CA THR A 110 1.92 -5.58 -3.45
C THR A 110 1.87 -4.31 -2.61
N LEU A 111 0.91 -4.14 -1.68
CA LEU A 111 0.75 -2.87 -0.95
C LEU A 111 1.58 -2.82 0.33
N THR A 112 2.80 -2.31 0.25
CA THR A 112 3.75 -2.17 1.37
C THR A 112 3.64 -0.81 2.07
N ASN A 113 3.97 -0.78 3.36
CA ASN A 113 4.19 0.45 4.12
C ASN A 113 5.60 1.01 3.86
N SER A 114 5.83 1.49 2.64
CA SER A 114 7.17 1.86 2.16
C SER A 114 7.76 3.07 2.88
N LEU A 115 6.99 4.14 3.11
CA LEU A 115 7.57 5.37 3.67
C LEU A 115 7.78 5.29 5.19
N VAL A 116 6.77 4.84 5.95
CA VAL A 116 6.84 4.88 7.43
C VAL A 116 7.83 3.83 7.97
N VAL A 117 7.83 2.62 7.41
CA VAL A 117 8.73 1.52 7.84
C VAL A 117 9.97 1.46 6.97
N GLY A 118 9.79 1.56 5.65
CA GLY A 118 10.88 1.32 4.71
C GLY A 118 11.99 2.37 4.74
N VAL A 119 11.67 3.66 4.95
CA VAL A 119 12.71 4.70 4.97
C VAL A 119 13.67 4.54 6.15
N PRO A 120 13.23 4.48 7.43
CA PRO A 120 14.16 4.27 8.54
C PRO A 120 14.95 2.97 8.42
N MET A 121 14.30 1.91 7.95
CA MET A 121 14.93 0.60 7.82
C MET A 121 15.99 0.56 6.72
N LEU A 122 15.67 1.02 5.50
CA LEU A 122 16.64 0.99 4.40
C LEU A 122 17.71 2.07 4.54
N ARG A 123 17.42 3.17 5.25
CA ARG A 123 18.47 4.10 5.67
C ARG A 123 19.50 3.40 6.56
N ALA A 124 19.06 2.59 7.52
CA ALA A 124 19.96 1.84 8.40
C ALA A 124 20.75 0.74 7.68
N MET A 125 20.15 0.10 6.66
CA MET A 125 20.78 -1.00 5.91
C MET A 125 21.68 -0.54 4.74
N TYR A 126 21.26 0.48 3.99
CA TYR A 126 21.85 0.88 2.70
C TYR A 126 22.07 2.39 2.55
N GLY A 127 21.85 3.19 3.62
CA GLY A 127 22.03 4.64 3.59
C GLY A 127 21.07 5.37 2.65
N ASP A 128 21.48 6.53 2.15
CA ASP A 128 20.64 7.40 1.32
C ASP A 128 20.25 6.76 -0.01
N ARG A 129 21.08 5.86 -0.55
CA ARG A 129 20.73 5.08 -1.74
C ARG A 129 19.49 4.22 -1.51
N GLY A 130 19.38 3.59 -0.33
CA GLY A 130 18.18 2.84 0.06
C GLY A 130 16.95 3.74 0.19
N VAL A 131 17.12 4.93 0.76
CA VAL A 131 16.04 5.93 0.90
C VAL A 131 15.52 6.35 -0.48
N ASN A 132 16.41 6.73 -1.40
CA ASN A 132 16.02 7.18 -2.74
C ASN A 132 15.21 6.13 -3.50
N LEU A 133 15.62 4.86 -3.44
CA LEU A 133 14.89 3.76 -4.07
C LEU A 133 13.50 3.53 -3.44
N VAL A 134 13.39 3.60 -2.12
CA VAL A 134 12.11 3.45 -1.40
C VAL A 134 11.16 4.58 -1.71
N VAL A 135 11.65 5.82 -1.72
CA VAL A 135 10.84 7.00 -2.03
C VAL A 135 10.39 6.92 -3.49
N GLN A 136 11.31 6.66 -4.43
CA GLN A 136 11.00 6.44 -5.85
C GLN A 136 9.89 5.39 -6.02
N SER A 137 10.02 4.24 -5.35
CA SER A 137 9.00 3.18 -5.41
C SER A 137 7.68 3.62 -4.80
N SER A 138 7.71 4.32 -3.66
CA SER A 138 6.50 4.75 -2.96
C SER A 138 5.68 5.73 -3.79
N VAL A 139 6.32 6.62 -4.53
CA VAL A 139 5.60 7.55 -5.39
C VAL A 139 5.01 6.83 -6.60
N PHE A 140 5.78 5.93 -7.23
CA PHE A 140 5.25 5.12 -8.33
C PHE A 140 4.08 4.22 -7.87
N GLN A 141 4.17 3.69 -6.65
CA GLN A 141 3.08 2.96 -6.00
C GLN A 141 1.84 3.83 -5.77
N GLY A 142 2.01 5.05 -5.27
CA GLY A 142 0.91 5.97 -5.01
C GLY A 142 0.23 6.48 -6.29
N ILE A 143 1.00 6.76 -7.34
CA ILE A 143 0.46 7.34 -8.58
C ILE A 143 -0.05 6.26 -9.54
N VAL A 144 0.75 5.24 -9.83
CA VAL A 144 0.45 4.27 -10.88
C VAL A 144 -0.32 3.08 -10.32
N TRP A 145 0.26 2.40 -9.32
CA TRP A 145 -0.31 1.14 -8.84
C TRP A 145 -1.60 1.33 -8.06
N LEU A 146 -1.69 2.40 -7.28
CA LEU A 146 -2.92 2.71 -6.57
C LEU A 146 -4.05 3.12 -7.54
N SER A 147 -3.74 3.83 -8.62
CA SER A 147 -4.72 4.15 -9.67
C SER A 147 -5.28 2.90 -10.33
N ILE A 148 -4.39 1.95 -10.68
CA ILE A 148 -4.80 0.67 -11.25
C ILE A 148 -5.67 -0.12 -10.27
N LEU A 149 -5.28 -0.18 -8.99
CA LEU A 149 -6.06 -0.88 -7.97
C LEU A 149 -7.44 -0.23 -7.76
N LEU A 150 -7.50 1.10 -7.65
CA LEU A 150 -8.76 1.84 -7.51
C LEU A 150 -9.67 1.62 -8.72
N PHE A 151 -9.10 1.60 -9.92
CA PHE A 151 -9.84 1.29 -11.13
C PHE A 151 -10.44 -0.12 -11.09
N VAL A 152 -9.65 -1.12 -10.71
CA VAL A 152 -10.12 -2.51 -10.57
C VAL A 152 -11.21 -2.64 -9.49
N LEU A 153 -11.08 -1.91 -8.39
CA LEU A 153 -12.07 -1.87 -7.30
C LEU A 153 -13.38 -1.19 -7.73
N GLU A 154 -13.31 -0.05 -8.41
CA GLU A 154 -14.48 0.63 -8.95
C GLU A 154 -15.16 -0.19 -10.05
N PHE A 155 -14.37 -0.90 -10.87
CA PHE A 155 -14.87 -1.87 -11.85
C PHE A 155 -15.61 -3.02 -11.23
N ARG A 156 -15.10 -3.56 -10.11
CA ARG A 156 -15.85 -4.55 -9.36
C ARG A 156 -17.15 -3.97 -8.84
N LYS A 157 -17.07 -2.83 -8.15
CA LYS A 157 -18.23 -2.18 -7.54
C LYS A 157 -19.31 -1.92 -8.57
N ALA A 158 -18.95 -1.41 -9.74
CA ALA A 158 -19.85 -1.17 -10.87
C ALA A 158 -20.52 -2.45 -11.41
N ASN A 159 -19.79 -3.56 -11.50
CA ASN A 159 -20.35 -4.84 -11.94
C ASN A 159 -21.28 -5.43 -10.87
N ASP A 160 -20.90 -5.34 -9.60
CA ASP A 160 -21.74 -5.79 -8.46
C ASP A 160 -23.01 -4.92 -8.32
N SER A 161 -22.90 -3.63 -8.64
CA SER A 161 -23.98 -2.65 -8.58
C SER A 161 -24.71 -2.46 -9.91
N SER A 162 -24.66 -3.42 -10.83
CA SER A 162 -25.40 -3.37 -12.09
C SER A 162 -26.86 -2.99 -11.79
N SER A 163 -27.26 -1.76 -12.16
CA SER A 163 -28.63 -1.30 -12.01
C SER A 163 -29.52 -2.14 -12.92
N VAL A 164 -30.39 -2.93 -12.31
CA VAL A 164 -31.46 -3.63 -13.01
C VAL A 164 -32.57 -2.60 -13.20
N ASP A 165 -32.50 -1.85 -14.30
CA ASP A 165 -33.66 -1.06 -14.73
C ASP A 165 -34.67 -2.04 -15.33
N VAL A 166 -35.74 -2.31 -14.57
CA VAL A 166 -36.87 -3.12 -15.04
C VAL A 166 -37.86 -2.16 -15.70
N GLU A 167 -37.82 -2.09 -17.02
CA GLU A 167 -38.83 -1.38 -17.79
C GLU A 167 -39.95 -2.39 -18.13
N SER A 168 -41.12 -2.22 -17.50
CA SER A 168 -42.29 -3.04 -17.76
C SER A 168 -43.12 -2.40 -18.88
N HIS A 169 -43.19 -3.06 -20.03
CA HIS A 169 -44.10 -2.65 -21.11
C HIS A 169 -45.28 -3.61 -21.18
N MET A 170 -46.49 -3.04 -21.34
CA MET A 170 -47.70 -3.80 -21.64
C MET A 170 -47.71 -4.09 -23.15
N VAL A 171 -47.64 -5.37 -23.52
CA VAL A 171 -47.74 -5.82 -24.92
C VAL A 171 -49.01 -6.64 -25.06
N LYS A 172 -49.87 -6.27 -26.01
CA LYS A 172 -51.06 -7.06 -26.35
C LYS A 172 -50.65 -8.26 -27.18
N ASP A 173 -51.09 -9.45 -26.77
CA ASP A 173 -50.94 -10.65 -27.59
C ASP A 173 -52.01 -10.74 -28.68
N LEU A 174 -51.87 -11.71 -29.59
CA LEU A 174 -52.72 -11.87 -30.78
C LEU A 174 -54.20 -12.13 -30.45
N GLU A 175 -54.50 -12.51 -29.20
CA GLU A 175 -55.86 -12.72 -28.67
C GLU A 175 -56.41 -11.49 -27.94
N GLY A 176 -55.64 -10.39 -27.87
CA GLY A 176 -56.06 -9.12 -27.28
C GLY A 176 -55.91 -9.04 -25.76
N ASN A 177 -55.23 -10.00 -25.12
CA ASN A 177 -54.92 -9.96 -23.70
C ASN A 177 -53.64 -9.14 -23.45
N ASP A 178 -53.65 -8.40 -22.35
CA ASP A 178 -52.48 -7.64 -21.89
C ASP A 178 -51.46 -8.60 -21.25
N LYS A 179 -50.29 -8.75 -21.87
CA LYS A 179 -49.14 -9.46 -21.29
C LYS A 179 -48.11 -8.44 -20.82
N MET A 180 -47.72 -8.55 -19.55
CA MET A 180 -46.62 -7.77 -18.99
C MET A 180 -45.29 -8.37 -19.43
N VAL A 181 -44.53 -7.64 -20.25
CA VAL A 181 -43.18 -8.00 -20.69
C VAL A 181 -42.20 -7.09 -19.96
N SER A 182 -41.41 -7.66 -19.07
CA SER A 182 -40.32 -6.95 -18.38
C SER A 182 -39.04 -7.05 -19.21
N VAL A 183 -38.54 -5.91 -19.69
CA VAL A 183 -37.22 -5.82 -20.31
C VAL A 183 -36.23 -5.39 -19.23
N THR A 184 -35.24 -6.24 -18.97
CA THR A 184 -34.14 -5.91 -18.05
C THR A 184 -33.01 -5.29 -18.86
N THR A 185 -32.80 -3.98 -18.72
CA THR A 185 -31.67 -3.31 -19.35
C THR A 185 -30.52 -3.22 -18.35
N ILE A 186 -29.43 -3.95 -18.59
CA ILE A 186 -28.20 -3.86 -17.80
C ILE A 186 -27.36 -2.71 -18.36
N THR A 187 -27.43 -1.53 -17.75
CA THR A 187 -26.59 -0.38 -18.11
C THR A 187 -25.25 -0.45 -17.39
N ARG A 188 -24.21 -0.90 -18.09
CA ARG A 188 -22.84 -0.89 -17.54
C ARG A 188 -22.27 0.54 -17.61
N PRO A 189 -21.70 1.09 -16.52
CA PRO A 189 -21.13 2.44 -16.57
C PRO A 189 -19.98 2.49 -17.58
N SER A 190 -19.92 3.59 -18.34
CA SER A 190 -18.86 3.80 -19.34
C SER A 190 -17.48 3.84 -18.69
N PHE A 191 -16.48 3.24 -19.36
CA PHE A 191 -15.07 3.25 -18.94
C PHE A 191 -14.57 4.65 -18.58
N TRP A 192 -15.01 5.68 -19.32
CA TRP A 192 -14.58 7.05 -19.06
C TRP A 192 -15.19 7.63 -17.78
N SER A 193 -16.44 7.28 -17.45
CA SER A 193 -17.06 7.66 -16.18
C SER A 193 -16.31 7.04 -14.99
N MET A 194 -15.94 5.78 -15.13
CA MET A 194 -15.14 5.06 -14.13
C MET A 194 -13.75 5.67 -13.94
N MET A 195 -13.05 5.94 -15.05
CA MET A 195 -11.75 6.61 -15.00
C MET A 195 -11.86 7.97 -14.31
N LYS A 196 -12.92 8.75 -14.57
CA LYS A 196 -13.15 10.02 -13.85
C LYS A 196 -13.29 9.81 -12.34
N ILE A 197 -14.08 8.84 -11.89
CA ILE A 197 -14.25 8.55 -10.46
C ILE A 197 -12.90 8.17 -9.83
N VAL A 198 -12.11 7.33 -10.51
CA VAL A 198 -10.78 6.92 -10.06
C VAL A 198 -9.85 8.12 -9.94
N TRP A 199 -9.79 8.98 -10.97
CA TRP A 199 -8.97 10.20 -10.94
C TRP A 199 -9.39 11.16 -9.83
N VAL A 200 -10.69 11.34 -9.59
CA VAL A 200 -11.17 12.16 -8.47
C VAL A 200 -10.76 11.55 -7.13
N LYS A 201 -10.95 10.24 -6.93
CA LYS A 201 -10.52 9.54 -5.70
C LYS A 201 -9.01 9.62 -5.49
N LEU A 202 -8.24 9.62 -6.57
CA LEU A 202 -6.79 9.75 -6.54
C LEU A 202 -6.36 11.17 -6.15
N ILE A 203 -6.93 12.20 -6.76
CA ILE A 203 -6.58 13.61 -6.48
C ILE A 203 -7.02 14.01 -5.06
N VAL A 204 -8.14 13.48 -4.59
CA VAL A 204 -8.62 13.70 -3.21
C VAL A 204 -7.78 12.94 -2.18
N ASN A 205 -6.99 11.94 -2.59
CA ASN A 205 -6.13 11.20 -1.68
C ASN A 205 -4.96 12.09 -1.19
N PRO A 206 -4.87 12.37 0.13
CA PRO A 206 -3.87 13.28 0.64
C PRO A 206 -2.41 12.92 0.35
N ASN A 207 -2.10 11.63 0.39
CA ASN A 207 -0.75 11.15 0.13
C ASN A 207 -0.39 11.25 -1.36
N VAL A 208 -1.37 11.12 -2.26
CA VAL A 208 -1.11 11.17 -3.70
C VAL A 208 -0.85 12.60 -4.15
N TYR A 209 -1.70 13.56 -3.78
CA TYR A 209 -1.42 14.95 -4.15
C TYR A 209 -0.10 15.42 -3.51
N ALA A 210 0.21 15.02 -2.28
CA ALA A 210 1.46 15.38 -1.63
C ALA A 210 2.69 14.80 -2.37
N SER A 211 2.60 13.54 -2.81
CA SER A 211 3.65 12.92 -3.64
C SER A 211 3.83 13.64 -4.98
N VAL A 212 2.72 13.98 -5.64
CA VAL A 212 2.74 14.67 -6.94
C VAL A 212 3.33 16.08 -6.81
N ILE A 213 2.89 16.86 -5.82
CA ILE A 213 3.44 18.20 -5.57
C ILE A 213 4.92 18.10 -5.18
N GLY A 214 5.29 17.12 -4.36
CA GLY A 214 6.68 16.88 -3.98
C GLY A 214 7.57 16.56 -5.17
N ILE A 215 7.13 15.68 -6.07
CA ILE A 215 7.87 15.38 -7.31
C ILE A 215 7.95 16.58 -8.25
N ILE A 216 6.85 17.32 -8.44
CA ILE A 216 6.86 18.53 -9.28
C ILE A 216 7.90 19.50 -8.73
N TRP A 217 7.93 19.71 -7.40
CA TRP A 217 8.95 20.52 -6.75
C TRP A 217 10.35 19.95 -6.97
N ALA A 218 10.55 18.64 -6.80
CA ALA A 218 11.84 17.99 -7.02
C ALA A 218 12.35 18.19 -8.47
N PHE A 219 11.49 18.09 -9.48
CA PHE A 219 11.86 18.40 -10.86
C PHE A 219 12.29 19.85 -11.03
N ILE A 220 11.55 20.79 -10.45
CA ILE A 220 11.87 22.23 -10.53
C ILE A 220 13.19 22.53 -9.82
N SER A 221 13.33 22.04 -8.59
CA SER A 221 14.49 22.25 -7.74
C SER A 221 15.77 21.69 -8.38
N ASN A 222 15.73 20.45 -8.89
CA ASN A 222 16.91 19.84 -9.53
C ASN A 222 17.20 20.43 -10.92
N ARG A 223 16.17 20.85 -11.68
CA ARG A 223 16.37 21.42 -13.02
C ARG A 223 16.95 22.84 -12.99
N TRP A 224 16.50 23.66 -12.05
CA TRP A 224 16.91 25.06 -11.91
C TRP A 224 17.87 25.31 -10.74
N HIS A 225 18.26 24.27 -10.00
CA HIS A 225 19.10 24.36 -8.79
C HIS A 225 18.54 25.36 -7.76
N VAL A 226 17.22 25.37 -7.59
CA VAL A 226 16.52 26.25 -6.65
C VAL A 226 16.23 25.49 -5.37
N GLU A 227 16.77 25.98 -4.24
CA GLU A 227 16.46 25.43 -2.92
C GLU A 227 15.07 25.86 -2.45
N MET A 228 14.41 24.99 -1.66
CA MET A 228 13.12 25.33 -1.07
C MET A 228 13.26 26.48 -0.07
N PRO A 229 12.41 27.52 -0.13
CA PRO A 229 12.46 28.60 0.84
C PRO A 229 12.39 28.07 2.26
N ALA A 230 13.31 28.50 3.14
CA ALA A 230 13.44 27.99 4.50
C ALA A 230 12.14 28.10 5.34
N ILE A 231 11.26 29.05 5.02
CA ILE A 231 9.95 29.19 5.66
C ILE A 231 9.05 27.99 5.32
N ILE A 232 9.02 27.57 4.06
CA ILE A 232 8.24 26.42 3.59
C ILE A 232 8.87 25.14 4.12
N ASP A 233 10.19 24.99 3.93
CA ASP A 233 10.92 23.80 4.38
C ASP A 233 10.81 23.58 5.88
N GLY A 234 11.07 24.61 6.70
CA GLY A 234 10.91 24.53 8.14
C GLY A 234 9.48 24.18 8.58
N SER A 235 8.46 24.73 7.90
CA SER A 235 7.06 24.44 8.20
C SER A 235 6.69 22.98 7.89
N VAL A 236 7.12 22.50 6.72
CA VAL A 236 6.94 21.10 6.29
C VAL A 236 7.69 20.16 7.25
N LEU A 237 8.94 20.48 7.58
CA LEU A 237 9.82 19.66 8.39
C LEU A 237 9.28 19.44 9.82
N ILE A 238 8.71 20.47 10.46
CA ILE A 238 8.10 20.33 11.79
C ILE A 238 6.99 19.28 11.77
N MET A 239 6.13 19.33 10.75
CA MET A 239 5.01 18.40 10.64
C MET A 239 5.43 17.01 10.13
N SER A 240 6.38 16.94 9.19
CA SER A 240 6.96 15.70 8.68
C SER A 240 7.65 14.89 9.79
N LYS A 241 8.42 15.56 10.67
CA LYS A 241 9.08 14.90 11.82
C LYS A 241 8.09 14.23 12.76
N ALA A 242 6.88 14.77 12.91
CA ALA A 242 5.82 14.12 13.66
C ALA A 242 5.22 12.91 12.92
N GLY A 243 5.32 12.86 11.58
CA GLY A 243 4.67 11.89 10.70
C GLY A 243 5.00 10.43 10.94
N ILE A 244 6.27 10.05 11.12
CA ILE A 244 6.63 8.64 11.39
C ILE A 244 6.02 8.17 12.71
N GLY A 245 6.23 8.95 13.78
CA GLY A 245 5.75 8.62 15.12
C GLY A 245 4.24 8.61 15.21
N SER A 246 3.57 9.61 14.64
CA SER A 246 2.11 9.72 14.63
C SER A 246 1.47 8.62 13.77
N ALA A 247 2.08 8.23 12.65
CA ALA A 247 1.62 7.12 11.82
C ALA A 247 1.74 5.77 12.53
N MET A 248 2.86 5.52 13.20
CA MET A 248 3.04 4.32 14.02
C MET A 248 2.10 4.29 15.22
N PHE A 249 1.90 5.43 15.89
CA PHE A 249 0.93 5.55 16.96
C PHE A 249 -0.50 5.27 16.47
N SER A 250 -0.90 5.89 15.35
CA SER A 250 -2.18 5.65 14.68
C SER A 250 -2.37 4.19 14.27
N MET A 251 -1.31 3.52 13.81
CA MET A 251 -1.32 2.08 13.56
C MET A 251 -1.54 1.26 14.85
N GLY A 252 -0.98 1.69 15.98
CA GLY A 252 -1.25 1.13 17.30
C GLY A 252 -2.71 1.29 17.73
N LEU A 253 -3.29 2.49 17.55
CA LEU A 253 -4.71 2.77 17.78
C LEU A 253 -5.59 1.85 16.94
N PHE A 254 -5.29 1.76 15.64
CA PHE A 254 -5.98 0.89 14.69
C PHE A 254 -5.98 -0.57 15.15
N THR A 255 -4.82 -1.06 15.60
CA THR A 255 -4.65 -2.43 16.11
C THR A 255 -5.47 -2.67 17.38
N ALA A 256 -5.51 -1.70 18.30
CA ALA A 256 -6.26 -1.82 19.55
C ALA A 256 -7.78 -1.76 19.36
N GLN A 257 -8.25 -1.10 18.30
CA GLN A 257 -9.66 -1.01 17.94
C GLN A 257 -10.23 -2.27 17.27
N GLN A 258 -9.38 -3.17 16.77
CA GLN A 258 -9.86 -4.45 16.23
C GLN A 258 -10.31 -5.35 17.37
N GLU A 259 -11.54 -5.88 17.29
CA GLU A 259 -12.09 -6.78 18.32
C GLU A 259 -11.32 -8.10 18.43
N LYS A 260 -10.75 -8.55 17.31
CA LYS A 260 -9.92 -9.76 17.22
C LYS A 260 -8.64 -9.46 16.48
N LEU A 261 -7.50 -9.85 17.05
CA LEU A 261 -6.21 -9.80 16.36
C LEU A 261 -6.17 -10.80 15.18
N LEU A 262 -6.89 -11.92 15.29
CA LEU A 262 -7.07 -12.95 14.27
C LEU A 262 -8.55 -13.01 13.84
N ALA A 263 -8.99 -12.07 13.00
CA ALA A 263 -10.39 -12.02 12.57
C ALA A 263 -10.72 -13.13 11.55
N CYS A 264 -9.76 -13.54 10.72
CA CYS A 264 -9.98 -14.45 9.58
C CYS A 264 -9.54 -15.92 9.80
N GLY A 265 -9.09 -16.29 11.01
CA GLY A 265 -8.58 -17.63 11.32
C GLY A 265 -7.12 -17.88 10.90
N THR A 266 -6.54 -18.99 11.36
CA THR A 266 -5.09 -19.27 11.21
C THR A 266 -4.68 -19.54 9.77
N SER A 267 -5.50 -20.27 9.00
CA SER A 267 -5.20 -20.62 7.59
C SER A 267 -5.11 -19.38 6.70
N LEU A 268 -6.08 -18.46 6.79
CA LEU A 268 -6.08 -17.23 6.00
C LEU A 268 -5.00 -16.23 6.45
N THR A 269 -4.66 -16.23 7.75
CA THR A 269 -3.52 -15.45 8.26
C THR A 269 -2.21 -15.95 7.67
N LEU A 270 -1.99 -17.27 7.71
CA LEU A 270 -0.79 -17.88 7.13
C LEU A 270 -0.70 -17.61 5.63
N PHE A 271 -1.82 -17.71 4.91
CA PHE A 271 -1.91 -17.35 3.49
C PHE A 271 -1.48 -15.90 3.24
N GLY A 272 -1.99 -14.94 4.01
CA GLY A 272 -1.61 -13.52 3.88
C GLY A 272 -0.14 -13.26 4.18
N VAL A 273 0.41 -13.90 5.22
CA VAL A 273 1.83 -13.82 5.59
C VAL A 273 2.72 -14.39 4.47
N VAL A 274 2.37 -15.56 3.92
CA VAL A 274 3.11 -16.18 2.80
C VAL A 274 3.05 -15.30 1.55
N LEU A 275 1.88 -14.78 1.20
CA LEU A 275 1.77 -13.87 0.07
C LEU A 275 2.62 -12.61 0.25
N LYS A 276 2.63 -12.06 1.48
CA LYS A 276 3.33 -10.82 1.76
C LYS A 276 4.83 -10.98 1.81
N PHE A 277 5.31 -11.92 2.61
CA PHE A 277 6.73 -12.03 2.95
C PHE A 277 7.47 -13.05 2.11
N ILE A 278 6.78 -13.83 1.25
CA ILE A 278 7.44 -14.81 0.37
C ILE A 278 7.09 -14.52 -1.08
N ALA A 279 5.80 -14.55 -1.44
CA ALA A 279 5.39 -14.43 -2.85
C ALA A 279 5.73 -13.04 -3.44
N GLY A 280 5.44 -11.95 -2.72
CA GLY A 280 5.81 -10.60 -3.13
C GLY A 280 7.32 -10.43 -3.37
N PRO A 281 8.17 -10.73 -2.37
CA PRO A 281 9.63 -10.68 -2.52
C PRO A 281 10.18 -11.60 -3.61
N ALA A 282 9.63 -12.80 -3.77
CA ALA A 282 10.04 -13.72 -4.83
C ALA A 282 9.70 -13.17 -6.23
N ALA A 283 8.50 -12.63 -6.43
CA ALA A 283 8.13 -11.98 -7.69
C ALA A 283 9.02 -10.76 -7.98
N MET A 284 9.36 -9.98 -6.95
CA MET A 284 10.30 -8.87 -7.08
C MET A 284 11.71 -9.36 -7.45
N ALA A 285 12.20 -10.44 -6.85
CA ALA A 285 13.49 -11.04 -7.18
C ALA A 285 13.54 -11.49 -8.64
N ILE A 286 12.50 -12.17 -9.13
CA ILE A 286 12.38 -12.58 -10.54
C ILE A 286 12.35 -11.34 -11.45
N GLY A 287 11.58 -10.31 -11.09
CA GLY A 287 11.53 -9.05 -11.82
C GLY A 287 12.89 -8.37 -11.91
N CYS A 288 13.65 -8.34 -10.81
CA CYS A 288 15.00 -7.78 -10.76
C CYS A 288 15.99 -8.55 -11.65
N ILE A 289 15.96 -9.89 -11.60
CA ILE A 289 16.80 -10.74 -12.45
C ILE A 289 16.46 -10.53 -13.93
N ALA A 290 15.17 -10.44 -14.27
CA ALA A 290 14.71 -10.26 -15.65
C ALA A 290 15.21 -8.95 -16.29
N VAL A 291 15.38 -7.88 -15.50
CA VAL A 291 15.92 -6.59 -15.98
C VAL A 291 17.44 -6.46 -15.80
N GLY A 292 18.10 -7.49 -15.24
CA GLY A 292 19.53 -7.50 -14.96
C GLY A 292 19.96 -6.54 -13.84
N LEU A 293 19.13 -6.36 -12.80
CA LEU A 293 19.54 -5.68 -11.57
C LEU A 293 20.43 -6.60 -10.72
N HIS A 294 21.48 -6.01 -10.14
CA HIS A 294 22.45 -6.71 -9.31
C HIS A 294 22.86 -5.84 -8.11
N GLY A 295 23.52 -6.46 -7.13
CA GLY A 295 24.04 -5.77 -5.95
C GLY A 295 22.96 -5.13 -5.10
N ASP A 296 23.28 -3.98 -4.49
CA ASP A 296 22.42 -3.36 -3.47
C ASP A 296 21.04 -2.94 -3.98
N VAL A 297 20.91 -2.58 -5.27
CA VAL A 297 19.60 -2.20 -5.84
C VAL A 297 18.65 -3.40 -5.85
N LEU A 298 19.15 -4.60 -6.20
CA LEU A 298 18.37 -5.84 -6.14
C LEU A 298 18.01 -6.18 -4.70
N ARG A 299 18.96 -6.07 -3.77
CA ARG A 299 18.71 -6.37 -2.35
C ARG A 299 17.66 -5.43 -1.75
N VAL A 300 17.78 -4.13 -2.03
CA VAL A 300 16.81 -3.10 -1.63
C VAL A 300 15.43 -3.40 -2.20
N ALA A 301 15.32 -3.76 -3.48
CA ALA A 301 14.04 -4.09 -4.11
C ALA A 301 13.33 -5.25 -3.39
N ILE A 302 14.04 -6.35 -3.13
CA ILE A 302 13.48 -7.54 -2.48
C ILE A 302 13.06 -7.22 -1.04
N ILE A 303 13.91 -6.53 -0.27
CA ILE A 303 13.61 -6.16 1.12
C ILE A 303 12.42 -5.19 1.17
N GLN A 304 12.35 -4.25 0.23
CA GLN A 304 11.22 -3.33 0.15
C GLN A 304 9.90 -4.07 -0.13
N ALA A 305 9.90 -5.07 -1.02
CA ALA A 305 8.73 -5.90 -1.27
C ALA A 305 8.30 -6.72 -0.03
N ALA A 306 9.25 -7.03 0.86
CA ALA A 306 9.01 -7.73 2.12
C ALA A 306 8.55 -6.81 3.27
N LEU A 307 8.44 -5.49 3.06
CA LEU A 307 7.95 -4.57 4.09
C LEU A 307 6.52 -4.92 4.52
N PRO A 308 6.11 -4.61 5.77
CA PRO A 308 4.77 -4.91 6.25
C PRO A 308 3.69 -4.21 5.43
N GLN A 309 2.46 -4.72 5.53
CA GLN A 309 1.32 -4.25 4.77
C GLN A 309 0.92 -2.80 5.14
N SER A 310 0.48 -2.02 4.15
CA SER A 310 -0.03 -0.66 4.37
C SER A 310 -1.45 -0.67 4.96
N ILE A 311 -1.75 0.25 5.89
CA ILE A 311 -3.12 0.49 6.42
C ILE A 311 -4.08 0.88 5.29
N THR A 312 -3.61 1.57 4.26
CA THR A 312 -4.45 1.98 3.12
C THR A 312 -5.11 0.79 2.43
N SER A 313 -4.44 -0.36 2.40
CA SER A 313 -4.98 -1.60 1.84
C SER A 313 -6.23 -2.09 2.59
N PHE A 314 -6.24 -1.95 3.92
CA PHE A 314 -7.40 -2.25 4.75
C PHE A 314 -8.52 -1.22 4.56
N ILE A 315 -8.19 0.08 4.49
CA ILE A 315 -9.18 1.14 4.31
C ILE A 315 -9.97 0.91 3.02
N TYR A 316 -9.28 0.64 1.90
CA TYR A 316 -9.95 0.32 0.64
C TYR A 316 -10.70 -1.01 0.71
N ALA A 317 -10.15 -2.02 1.37
CA ALA A 317 -10.90 -3.25 1.56
C ALA A 317 -12.20 -3.06 2.33
N LYS A 318 -12.20 -2.20 3.36
CA LYS A 318 -13.41 -1.89 4.11
C LYS A 318 -14.39 -1.05 3.28
N GLU A 319 -13.91 -0.03 2.56
CA GLU A 319 -14.73 0.84 1.70
C GLU A 319 -15.44 0.05 0.58
N TYR A 320 -14.73 -0.90 -0.03
CA TYR A 320 -15.26 -1.68 -1.15
C TYR A 320 -15.85 -3.03 -0.72
N GLY A 321 -15.80 -3.42 0.57
CA GLY A 321 -16.32 -4.71 1.06
C GLY A 321 -15.49 -5.93 0.63
N LEU A 322 -14.17 -5.81 0.60
CA LEU A 322 -13.22 -6.81 0.11
C LEU A 322 -12.39 -7.44 1.23
N HIS A 323 -12.86 -8.54 1.84
CA HIS A 323 -12.10 -9.32 2.84
C HIS A 323 -11.33 -8.45 3.87
N ALA A 324 -12.00 -7.43 4.42
CA ALA A 324 -11.36 -6.45 5.31
C ALA A 324 -10.69 -7.12 6.52
N ASP A 325 -11.27 -8.21 7.04
CA ASP A 325 -10.72 -8.99 8.15
C ASP A 325 -9.38 -9.67 7.82
N VAL A 326 -9.18 -10.09 6.57
CA VAL A 326 -7.90 -10.68 6.14
C VAL A 326 -6.83 -9.60 6.05
N LEU A 327 -7.18 -8.45 5.49
CA LEU A 327 -6.24 -7.33 5.34
C LEU A 327 -5.92 -6.65 6.67
N SER A 328 -6.86 -6.52 7.61
CA SER A 328 -6.57 -6.03 8.96
C SER A 328 -5.61 -6.97 9.70
N THR A 329 -5.88 -8.27 9.65
CA THR A 329 -5.03 -9.29 10.26
C THR A 329 -3.62 -9.26 9.64
N ALA A 330 -3.51 -9.12 8.31
CA ALA A 330 -2.23 -9.01 7.63
C ALA A 330 -1.44 -7.73 7.99
N VAL A 331 -2.12 -6.60 8.21
CA VAL A 331 -1.48 -5.38 8.73
C VAL A 331 -0.93 -5.62 10.14
N ILE A 332 -1.74 -6.17 11.04
CA ILE A 332 -1.37 -6.37 12.45
C ILE A 332 -0.23 -7.39 12.59
N PHE A 333 -0.42 -8.60 12.05
CA PHE A 333 0.60 -9.65 12.13
C PHE A 333 1.83 -9.31 11.30
N GLY A 334 1.63 -8.68 10.15
CA GLY A 334 2.72 -8.21 9.31
C GLY A 334 3.63 -7.26 10.07
N MET A 335 3.08 -6.33 10.85
CA MET A 335 3.90 -5.45 11.68
C MET A 335 4.70 -6.22 12.73
N ILE A 336 4.07 -7.13 13.48
CA ILE A 336 4.75 -7.89 14.55
C ILE A 336 5.90 -8.76 13.99
N ILE A 337 5.67 -9.41 12.86
CA ILE A 337 6.61 -10.39 12.27
C ILE A 337 7.62 -9.71 11.33
N SER A 338 7.37 -8.48 10.88
CA SER A 338 8.21 -7.86 9.85
C SER A 338 9.66 -7.65 10.27
N LEU A 339 9.94 -7.17 11.49
CA LEU A 339 11.31 -6.91 11.92
C LEU A 339 12.22 -8.16 11.84
N PRO A 340 11.88 -9.31 12.46
CA PRO A 340 12.71 -10.50 12.35
C PRO A 340 12.80 -11.02 10.91
N VAL A 341 11.71 -11.00 10.14
CA VAL A 341 11.72 -11.43 8.74
C VAL A 341 12.64 -10.57 7.89
N LEU A 342 12.61 -9.25 8.07
CA LEU A 342 13.43 -8.30 7.31
C LEU A 342 14.91 -8.41 7.68
N ILE A 343 15.24 -8.72 8.93
CA ILE A 343 16.61 -9.04 9.35
C ILE A 343 17.08 -10.33 8.67
N VAL A 344 16.24 -11.37 8.61
CA VAL A 344 16.56 -12.62 7.91
C VAL A 344 16.81 -12.35 6.42
N TYR A 345 15.95 -11.56 5.77
CA TYR A 345 16.16 -11.14 4.38
C TYR A 345 17.46 -10.36 4.20
N PHE A 346 17.76 -9.43 5.09
CA PHE A 346 18.98 -8.65 5.04
C PHE A 346 20.21 -9.57 5.08
N ILE A 347 20.27 -10.46 6.06
CA ILE A 347 21.36 -11.45 6.21
C ILE A 347 21.45 -12.36 4.99
N ALA A 348 20.34 -12.97 4.56
CA ALA A 348 20.30 -13.92 3.45
C ALA A 348 20.76 -13.29 2.13
N LEU A 349 20.30 -12.06 1.84
CA LEU A 349 20.68 -11.33 0.64
C LEU A 349 22.11 -10.79 0.70
N GLY A 350 22.67 -10.61 1.90
CA GLY A 350 24.09 -10.29 2.08
C GLY A 350 25.05 -11.38 1.61
N PHE A 351 24.58 -12.63 1.53
CA PHE A 351 25.37 -13.76 0.99
C PHE A 351 25.27 -13.91 -0.53
N LEU A 352 24.25 -13.34 -1.17
CA LEU A 352 24.14 -13.26 -2.63
C LEU A 352 25.10 -12.17 -3.11
N ASN A 353 26.30 -12.58 -3.56
CA ASN A 353 27.37 -11.68 -4.03
C ASN A 353 26.96 -10.88 -5.28
#